data_AF-A0AAU9PSL5-F1
#
_entry.id   AF-A0AAU9PSL5-F1
#
_cell.length_a   1.000
_cell.length_b   1.000
_cell.length_c   1.000
_cell.angle_alpha   90.00
_cell.angle_beta   90.00
_cell.angle_gamma   90.00
#
_symmetry.space_group_name_H-M   'P 1'
#
loop_
_entity.id
_entity.type
_entity.pdbx_description
1 polymer ?
#
loop_
_entity_poly.entity_id
_entity_poly.type
_entity_poly.pdbx_seq_one_letter_code
_entity_poly.pdbx_strand_id
1 'polypeptide(L)'
;MAVAAEMISGKWLKIWVEIGAVLSAIGLFEAQLSSCSYQVLGMADLGFLPKFFGARSKWFGTPWVGILLSTAITIAVSPMDFTDIVASANFIYSLGMLLEFASFIWLRRKFPALKRPYKVPLGVPGLVVMCLVPSAFLIVIMVIATKIVYLVSGLMTVGAIFWYFFMNYCKSKKWFAFANGDEIEGEEEVSAS
;
A
#
# COMPACT_ATOMS: atom_id res chain seq x y z
N MET A 1 6.88 -1.58 27.40
CA MET A 1 5.82 -2.46 27.93
C MET A 1 6.34 -3.63 28.77
N ALA A 2 7.44 -4.31 28.39
CA ALA A 2 8.02 -5.41 29.20
C ALA A 2 8.44 -5.01 30.63
N VAL A 3 8.94 -3.78 30.82
CA VAL A 3 9.37 -3.26 32.13
C VAL A 3 8.17 -3.02 33.07
N ALA A 4 6.99 -2.66 32.53
CA ALA A 4 5.76 -2.48 33.30
C ALA A 4 5.13 -3.84 33.69
N ALA A 5 5.24 -4.85 32.83
CA ALA A 5 4.80 -6.22 33.13
C ALA A 5 5.68 -6.88 34.22
N GLU A 6 6.98 -6.59 34.22
CA GLU A 6 7.92 -7.06 35.25
C GLU A 6 7.61 -6.48 36.64
N MET A 7 7.17 -5.22 36.71
CA MET A 7 6.77 -4.58 37.97
C MET A 7 5.45 -5.11 38.55
N ILE A 8 4.57 -5.69 37.74
CA ILE A 8 3.20 -6.05 38.16
C ILE A 8 3.02 -7.58 38.34
N SER A 9 3.78 -8.44 37.63
CA SER A 9 3.38 -9.86 37.50
C SER A 9 4.50 -10.91 37.63
N GLY A 10 5.75 -10.50 37.89
CA GLY A 10 6.86 -11.44 38.11
C GLY A 10 7.45 -12.05 36.83
N LYS A 11 8.56 -12.79 36.97
CA LYS A 11 9.40 -13.29 35.85
C LYS A 11 8.66 -14.23 34.88
N TRP A 12 7.66 -14.97 35.36
CA TRP A 12 6.94 -15.95 34.53
C TRP A 12 6.04 -15.27 33.49
N LEU A 13 5.23 -14.28 33.87
CA LEU A 13 4.38 -13.57 32.91
C LEU A 13 5.21 -12.74 31.92
N LYS A 14 6.35 -12.19 32.37
CA LYS A 14 7.29 -11.49 31.48
C LYS A 14 7.74 -12.39 30.31
N ILE A 15 8.13 -13.64 30.59
CA ILE A 15 8.56 -14.59 29.55
C ILE A 15 7.42 -14.90 28.57
N TRP A 16 6.20 -15.14 29.07
CA TRP A 16 5.05 -15.40 28.19
C TRP A 16 4.70 -14.22 27.29
N VAL A 17 4.74 -12.99 27.84
CA VAL A 17 4.49 -11.76 27.07
C VAL A 17 5.60 -11.51 26.06
N GLU A 18 6.85 -11.79 26.40
CA GLU A 18 7.99 -11.63 25.51
C GLU A 18 7.94 -12.63 24.34
N ILE A 19 7.65 -13.91 24.60
CA ILE A 19 7.45 -14.92 23.56
C ILE A 19 6.26 -14.54 22.66
N GLY A 20 5.14 -14.11 23.25
CA GLY A 20 3.97 -13.66 22.51
C GLY A 20 4.26 -12.44 21.62
N ALA A 21 5.04 -11.49 22.12
CA ALA A 21 5.45 -10.30 21.35
C ALA A 21 6.34 -10.68 20.17
N VAL A 22 7.32 -11.57 20.36
CA VAL A 22 8.20 -12.05 19.28
C VAL A 22 7.40 -12.82 18.22
N LEU A 23 6.52 -13.74 18.65
CA LEU A 23 5.69 -14.52 17.74
C LEU A 23 4.73 -13.62 16.93
N SER A 24 4.14 -12.61 17.58
CA SER A 24 3.28 -11.63 16.91
C SER A 24 4.05 -10.77 15.90
N ALA A 25 5.27 -10.35 16.23
CA ALA A 25 6.12 -9.58 15.32
C ALA A 25 6.50 -10.40 14.06
N ILE A 26 6.83 -11.69 14.23
CA ILE A 26 7.11 -12.59 13.11
C ILE A 26 5.87 -12.75 12.23
N GLY A 27 4.71 -13.03 12.83
CA GLY A 27 3.46 -13.19 12.09
C GLY A 27 3.05 -11.94 11.31
N LEU A 28 3.21 -10.76 11.92
CA LEU A 28 2.91 -9.49 11.25
C LEU A 28 3.85 -9.22 10.07
N PHE A 29 5.14 -9.54 10.22
CA PHE A 29 6.13 -9.37 9.16
C PHE A 29 5.84 -10.29 7.96
N GLU A 30 5.52 -11.56 8.21
CA GLU A 30 5.22 -12.55 7.16
C GLU A 30 3.94 -12.16 6.40
N ALA A 31 2.88 -11.79 7.13
CA ALA A 31 1.64 -11.31 6.54
C ALA A 31 1.84 -10.05 5.68
N GLN A 32 2.67 -9.11 6.14
CA GLN A 32 2.95 -7.87 5.42
C GLN A 32 3.75 -8.12 4.14
N LEU A 33 4.78 -8.97 4.20
CA LEU A 33 5.56 -9.38 3.02
C LEU A 33 4.68 -10.06 1.99
N SER A 34 3.82 -10.98 2.43
CA SER A 34 2.85 -11.66 1.57
C SER A 34 1.94 -10.65 0.86
N SER A 35 1.32 -9.73 1.61
CA SER A 35 0.45 -8.68 1.06
C SER A 35 1.17 -7.81 0.02
N CYS A 36 2.37 -7.31 0.32
CA CYS A 36 3.15 -6.49 -0.60
C CYS A 36 3.47 -7.26 -1.89
N SER A 37 3.81 -8.54 -1.77
CA SER A 37 4.16 -9.38 -2.92
C SER A 37 2.97 -9.59 -3.87
N TYR A 38 1.77 -9.81 -3.33
CA TYR A 38 0.54 -9.92 -4.11
C TYR A 38 0.08 -8.58 -4.70
N GLN A 39 0.30 -7.46 -4.01
CA GLN A 39 0.02 -6.14 -4.56
C GLN A 39 0.89 -5.84 -5.79
N VAL A 40 2.19 -6.14 -5.71
CA VAL A 40 3.12 -5.98 -6.84
C VAL A 40 2.74 -6.90 -8.01
N LEU A 41 2.36 -8.14 -7.72
CA LEU A 41 1.86 -9.09 -8.73
C LEU A 41 0.59 -8.57 -9.40
N GLY A 42 -0.40 -8.10 -8.63
CA GLY A 42 -1.63 -7.52 -9.18
C GLY A 42 -1.38 -6.29 -10.05
N MET A 43 -0.42 -5.44 -9.67
CA MET A 43 0.01 -4.31 -10.52
C MET A 43 0.68 -4.79 -11.82
N ALA A 44 1.42 -5.91 -11.80
CA ALA A 44 2.00 -6.49 -13.01
C ALA A 44 0.94 -7.15 -13.91
N ASP A 45 -0.05 -7.81 -13.34
CA ASP A 45 -1.17 -8.44 -14.06
C ASP A 45 -2.06 -7.38 -14.74
N LEU A 46 -2.28 -6.23 -14.07
CA LEU A 46 -2.96 -5.06 -14.65
C LEU A 46 -2.10 -4.27 -15.66
N GLY A 47 -0.87 -4.73 -15.95
CA GLY A 47 0.01 -4.11 -16.94
C GLY A 47 0.66 -2.78 -16.51
N PHE A 48 0.60 -2.42 -15.21
CA PHE A 48 1.31 -1.26 -14.67
C PHE A 48 2.82 -1.53 -14.52
N LEU A 49 3.24 -2.78 -14.31
CA LEU A 49 4.64 -3.23 -14.24
C LEU A 49 4.95 -4.21 -15.40
N PRO A 50 6.21 -4.32 -15.87
CA PRO A 50 6.57 -5.29 -16.90
C PRO A 50 6.37 -6.73 -16.41
N LYS A 51 6.04 -7.67 -17.31
CA LYS A 51 5.70 -9.09 -16.96
C LYS A 51 6.76 -9.79 -16.11
N PHE A 52 7.99 -9.30 -16.10
CA PHE A 52 9.06 -9.79 -15.23
C PHE A 52 8.74 -9.65 -13.73
N PHE A 53 8.01 -8.61 -13.31
CA PHE A 53 7.55 -8.45 -11.92
C PHE A 53 6.44 -9.43 -11.54
N GLY A 54 5.69 -9.94 -12.53
CA GLY A 54 4.71 -11.01 -12.37
C GLY A 54 5.28 -12.42 -12.58
N ALA A 55 6.59 -12.55 -12.85
CA ALA A 55 7.23 -13.84 -13.08
C ALA A 55 7.23 -14.66 -11.78
N ARG A 56 6.34 -15.63 -11.70
CA ARG A 56 6.26 -16.58 -10.59
C ARG A 56 7.38 -17.62 -10.71
N SER A 57 8.04 -17.94 -9.59
CA SER A 57 9.03 -19.02 -9.58
C SER A 57 8.36 -20.36 -9.86
N LYS A 58 8.91 -21.15 -10.80
CA LYS A 58 8.35 -22.42 -11.30
C LYS A 58 8.12 -23.50 -10.23
N TRP A 59 8.76 -23.39 -9.07
CA TRP A 59 8.75 -24.44 -8.04
C TRP A 59 7.81 -24.13 -6.85
N PHE A 60 7.69 -22.86 -6.45
CA PHE A 60 6.85 -22.43 -5.32
C PHE A 60 5.66 -21.55 -5.72
N GLY A 61 5.60 -21.07 -6.96
CA GLY A 61 4.55 -20.14 -7.41
C GLY A 61 4.61 -18.76 -6.73
N THR A 62 5.62 -18.49 -5.89
CA THR A 62 5.77 -17.24 -5.16
C THR A 62 6.43 -16.16 -6.02
N PRO A 63 5.94 -14.90 -5.94
CA PRO A 63 6.53 -13.76 -6.63
C PRO A 63 7.82 -13.33 -5.94
N TRP A 64 8.93 -13.99 -6.30
CA TRP A 64 10.24 -13.78 -5.69
C TRP A 64 10.76 -12.35 -5.87
N VAL A 65 10.36 -11.68 -6.96
CA VAL A 65 10.67 -10.26 -7.23
C VAL A 65 10.02 -9.33 -6.21
N GLY A 66 8.79 -9.62 -5.76
CA GLY A 66 8.11 -8.83 -4.72
C GLY A 66 8.78 -8.96 -3.35
N ILE A 67 9.29 -10.14 -3.02
CA ILE A 67 10.03 -10.39 -1.78
C ILE A 67 11.41 -9.70 -1.83
N LEU A 68 12.10 -9.78 -2.97
CA LEU A 68 13.40 -9.13 -3.14
C LEU A 68 13.27 -7.59 -3.13
N LEU A 69 12.21 -7.06 -3.73
CA LEU A 69 11.91 -5.64 -3.70
C LEU A 69 11.60 -5.15 -2.27
N SER A 70 10.74 -5.84 -1.53
CA SER A 70 10.37 -5.45 -0.16
C SER A 70 11.56 -5.54 0.80
N THR A 71 12.40 -6.56 0.67
CA THR A 71 13.65 -6.68 1.45
C THR A 71 14.64 -5.58 1.08
N ALA A 72 14.82 -5.26 -0.20
CA ALA A 72 15.68 -4.16 -0.63
C ALA A 72 15.22 -2.80 -0.08
N ILE A 73 13.91 -2.52 -0.11
CA ILE A 73 13.33 -1.30 0.48
C ILE A 73 13.59 -1.26 1.99
N THR A 74 13.42 -2.38 2.69
CA THR A 74 13.66 -2.47 4.13
C THR A 74 15.12 -2.16 4.47
N ILE A 75 16.08 -2.69 3.70
CA ILE A 75 17.51 -2.40 3.86
C ILE A 75 17.82 -0.93 3.57
N ALA A 76 17.23 -0.36 2.52
CA ALA A 76 17.43 1.04 2.16
C ALA A 76 16.91 2.02 3.22
N VAL A 77 15.86 1.65 3.95
CA VAL A 77 15.25 2.46 5.01
C VAL A 77 15.89 2.21 6.39
N SER A 78 16.64 1.11 6.56
CA SER A 78 17.34 0.74 7.80
C SER A 78 18.28 1.80 8.42
N PRO A 79 18.96 2.70 7.69
CA PRO A 79 19.84 3.69 8.32
C PRO A 79 19.10 4.91 8.90
N MET A 80 17.78 5.02 8.73
CA MET A 80 16.99 6.14 9.28
C MET A 80 16.50 5.86 10.71
N ASP A 81 16.26 6.94 11.46
CA ASP A 81 15.63 6.85 12.77
C ASP A 81 14.20 6.32 12.67
N PHE A 82 13.84 5.40 13.56
CA PHE A 82 12.52 4.75 13.57
C PHE A 82 11.36 5.75 13.60
N THR A 83 11.49 6.86 14.33
CA THR A 83 10.47 7.90 14.41
C THR A 83 10.24 8.58 13.06
N ASP A 84 11.30 8.86 12.31
CA ASP A 84 11.21 9.48 10.98
C ASP A 84 10.68 8.49 9.93
N ILE A 85 11.02 7.20 10.05
CA ILE A 85 10.46 6.13 9.22
C ILE A 85 8.94 6.03 9.44
N VAL A 86 8.50 5.95 10.70
CA VAL A 86 7.07 5.83 11.01
C VAL A 86 6.31 7.09 10.61
N ALA A 87 6.88 8.28 10.83
CA ALA A 87 6.26 9.53 10.42
C ALA A 87 6.14 9.66 8.89
N SER A 88 7.17 9.27 8.14
CA SER A 88 7.14 9.30 6.67
C SER A 88 6.17 8.28 6.07
N ALA A 89 6.13 7.07 6.63
CA ALA A 89 5.15 6.05 6.24
C ALA A 89 3.70 6.52 6.51
N ASN A 90 3.43 7.10 7.68
CA ASN A 90 2.12 7.65 8.01
C ASN A 90 1.72 8.80 7.09
N PHE A 91 2.67 9.65 6.69
CA PHE A 91 2.41 10.74 5.76
C PHE A 91 2.00 10.22 4.37
N ILE A 92 2.74 9.25 3.82
CA ILE A 92 2.43 8.64 2.52
C ILE A 92 1.10 7.89 2.59
N TYR A 93 0.85 7.16 3.68
CA TYR A 93 -0.41 6.47 3.90
C TYR A 93 -1.60 7.44 3.95
N SER A 94 -1.44 8.57 4.64
CA SER A 94 -2.44 9.64 4.70
C SER A 94 -2.73 10.22 3.31
N LEU A 95 -1.69 10.46 2.49
CA LEU A 95 -1.86 10.88 1.10
C LEU A 95 -2.62 9.85 0.26
N GLY A 96 -2.29 8.56 0.40
CA GLY A 96 -2.99 7.47 -0.26
C GLY A 96 -4.47 7.44 0.10
N MET A 97 -4.79 7.53 1.39
CA MET A 97 -6.17 7.57 1.88
C MET A 97 -6.95 8.78 1.33
N LEU A 98 -6.33 9.97 1.25
CA LEU A 98 -6.96 11.14 0.64
C LEU A 98 -7.26 10.93 -0.84
N LEU A 99 -6.34 10.31 -1.58
CA LEU A 99 -6.53 9.94 -2.99
C LEU A 99 -7.64 8.89 -3.17
N GLU A 100 -7.74 7.92 -2.26
CA GLU A 100 -8.82 6.93 -2.24
C GLU A 100 -10.18 7.61 -2.01
N PHE A 101 -10.29 8.52 -1.04
CA PHE A 101 -11.52 9.28 -0.81
C PHE A 101 -11.89 10.15 -2.01
N ALA A 102 -10.92 10.83 -2.62
CA ALA A 102 -11.13 11.62 -3.83
C ALA A 102 -11.63 10.74 -4.98
N SER A 103 -10.99 9.59 -5.20
CA SER A 103 -11.38 8.62 -6.24
C SER A 103 -12.76 8.03 -5.98
N PHE A 104 -13.10 7.74 -4.73
CA PHE A 104 -14.41 7.25 -4.35
C PHE A 104 -15.52 8.26 -4.64
N ILE A 105 -15.31 9.52 -4.27
CA ILE A 105 -16.25 10.62 -4.57
C ILE A 105 -16.37 10.83 -6.08
N TRP A 106 -15.25 10.81 -6.80
CA TRP A 106 -15.21 10.94 -8.25
C TRP A 106 -15.97 9.82 -8.95
N LEU A 107 -15.75 8.56 -8.55
CA LEU A 107 -16.40 7.39 -9.13
C LEU A 107 -17.91 7.41 -8.89
N ARG A 108 -18.36 7.92 -7.73
CA ARG A 108 -19.80 8.07 -7.42
C ARG A 108 -20.46 9.15 -8.27
N ARG A 109 -19.72 10.19 -8.67
CA ARG A 109 -20.23 11.26 -9.55
C ARG A 109 -20.23 10.84 -11.02
N LYS A 110 -19.18 10.16 -11.48
CA LYS A 110 -19.00 9.79 -12.90
C LYS A 110 -19.79 8.55 -13.30
N PHE A 111 -19.88 7.54 -12.43
CA PHE A 111 -20.60 6.29 -12.72
C PHE A 111 -21.61 5.94 -11.61
N PRO A 112 -22.76 6.66 -11.56
CA PRO A 112 -23.80 6.43 -10.56
C PRO A 112 -24.62 5.15 -10.82
N ALA A 113 -24.65 4.64 -12.05
CA ALA A 113 -25.46 3.48 -12.47
C ALA A 113 -24.77 2.10 -12.31
N LEU A 114 -23.50 2.06 -11.89
CA LEU A 114 -22.80 0.79 -11.66
C LEU A 114 -23.51 -0.05 -10.58
N LYS A 115 -23.69 -1.35 -10.86
CA LYS A 115 -24.30 -2.33 -9.95
C LYS A 115 -23.34 -2.62 -8.79
N ARG A 116 -23.41 -1.82 -7.72
CA ARG A 116 -22.56 -1.97 -6.53
C ARG A 116 -23.17 -3.00 -5.56
N PRO A 117 -22.49 -4.12 -5.24
CA PRO A 117 -22.98 -5.13 -4.30
C PRO A 117 -23.08 -4.60 -2.86
N TYR A 118 -22.30 -3.58 -2.51
CA TYR A 118 -22.40 -2.84 -1.26
C TYR A 118 -22.65 -1.35 -1.53
N LYS A 119 -23.78 -0.82 -1.05
CA LYS A 119 -24.13 0.61 -1.16
C LYS A 119 -24.17 1.22 0.24
N VAL A 120 -23.34 2.23 0.47
CA VAL A 120 -23.40 3.02 1.70
C VAL A 120 -24.72 3.82 1.67
N PRO A 121 -25.60 3.70 2.69
CA PRO A 121 -26.95 4.27 2.68
C PRO A 121 -27.01 5.81 2.78
N LEU A 122 -25.85 6.48 2.86
CA LEU A 122 -25.76 7.94 2.93
C LEU A 122 -25.78 8.57 1.52
N GLY A 123 -26.48 9.70 1.37
CA GLY A 123 -26.47 10.50 0.14
C GLY A 123 -25.06 11.00 -0.23
N VAL A 124 -24.88 11.50 -1.45
CA VAL A 124 -23.60 12.08 -1.91
C VAL A 124 -23.03 13.14 -0.95
N PRO A 125 -23.81 14.10 -0.42
CA PRO A 125 -23.28 15.08 0.54
C PRO A 125 -22.89 14.45 1.89
N GLY A 126 -23.66 13.46 2.37
CA GLY A 126 -23.35 12.76 3.63
C GLY A 126 -22.03 11.97 3.56
N LEU A 127 -21.71 11.38 2.41
CA LEU A 127 -20.41 10.72 2.19
C LEU A 127 -19.26 11.69 2.04
N VAL A 128 -19.47 12.85 1.43
CA VAL A 128 -18.45 13.91 1.39
C VAL A 128 -18.13 14.35 2.81
N VAL A 129 -19.13 14.65 3.65
CA VAL A 129 -18.91 15.05 5.06
C VAL A 129 -18.22 13.95 5.87
N MET A 130 -18.66 12.69 5.72
CA MET A 130 -18.03 11.53 6.38
C MET A 130 -16.58 11.32 5.95
N CYS A 131 -16.21 11.62 4.69
CA CYS A 131 -14.81 11.56 4.25
C CYS A 131 -14.02 12.80 4.70
N LEU A 132 -14.67 13.96 4.82
CA LEU A 132 -14.01 15.22 5.19
C LEU A 132 -13.50 15.20 6.64
N VAL A 133 -14.25 14.59 7.57
CA VAL A 133 -13.84 14.45 8.99
C VAL A 133 -12.49 13.72 9.16
N PRO A 134 -12.30 12.48 8.65
CA PRO A 134 -11.02 11.81 8.70
C PRO A 134 -9.97 12.51 7.83
N SER A 135 -10.34 13.09 6.68
CA SER A 135 -9.41 13.84 5.83
C SER A 135 -8.80 15.04 6.56
N ALA A 136 -9.60 15.80 7.30
CA ALA A 136 -9.14 16.94 8.08
C ALA A 136 -8.17 16.49 9.19
N PHE A 137 -8.48 15.38 9.88
CA PHE A 137 -7.61 14.80 10.89
C PHE A 137 -6.27 14.34 10.31
N LEU A 138 -6.28 13.69 9.14
CA LEU A 138 -5.07 13.29 8.43
C LEU A 138 -4.22 14.50 8.02
N ILE A 139 -4.83 15.58 7.52
CA ILE A 139 -4.13 16.81 7.17
C ILE A 139 -3.46 17.43 8.40
N VAL A 140 -4.12 17.44 9.56
CA VAL A 140 -3.52 17.94 10.81
C VAL A 140 -2.27 17.14 11.18
N ILE A 141 -2.33 15.81 11.08
CA ILE A 141 -1.16 14.93 11.33
C ILE A 141 -0.03 15.25 10.34
N MET A 142 -0.36 15.48 9.07
CA MET A 142 0.63 15.85 8.06
C MET A 142 1.30 17.19 8.36
N VAL A 143 0.55 18.21 8.79
CA VAL A 143 1.08 19.55 9.10
C VAL A 143 2.01 19.54 10.32
N ILE A 144 1.78 18.64 11.28
CA ILE A 144 2.63 18.49 12.47
C ILE A 144 3.95 17.75 12.15
N ALA A 145 4.06 17.13 10.96
CA ALA A 145 5.24 16.36 10.59
C ALA A 145 6.51 17.22 10.44
N THR A 146 7.64 16.66 10.88
CA THR A 146 8.96 17.31 10.85
C THR A 146 9.42 17.61 9.42
N LYS A 147 10.23 18.67 9.23
CA LYS A 147 10.78 19.05 7.91
C LYS A 147 11.53 17.91 7.19
N ILE A 148 12.24 17.06 7.95
CA ILE A 148 12.93 15.87 7.41
C ILE A 148 11.91 14.88 6.83
N VAL A 149 10.79 14.65 7.51
CA VAL A 149 9.72 13.76 7.07
C VAL A 149 9.11 14.23 5.76
N TYR A 150 8.85 15.54 5.62
CA TYR A 150 8.37 16.14 4.36
C TYR A 150 9.35 15.97 3.20
N LEU A 151 10.65 16.10 3.46
CA LEU A 151 11.69 15.91 2.45
C LEU A 151 11.77 14.45 2.00
N VAL A 152 11.80 13.51 2.95
CA VAL A 152 11.87 12.07 2.67
C VAL A 152 10.61 11.60 1.95
N SER A 153 9.42 11.95 2.44
CA SER A 153 8.15 11.57 1.82
C SER A 153 7.96 12.21 0.44
N GLY A 154 8.38 13.48 0.30
CA GLY A 154 8.40 14.18 -0.98
C GLY A 154 9.32 13.50 -1.99
N LEU A 155 10.54 13.15 -1.58
CA LEU A 155 11.49 12.42 -2.42
C LEU A 155 10.96 11.04 -2.83
N MET A 156 10.35 10.31 -1.90
CA MET A 156 9.73 9.00 -2.20
C MET A 156 8.57 9.13 -3.18
N THR A 157 7.73 10.17 -3.03
CA THR A 157 6.60 10.42 -3.94
C THR A 157 7.09 10.82 -5.33
N VAL A 158 8.09 11.71 -5.42
CA VAL A 158 8.73 12.07 -6.70
C VAL A 158 9.42 10.86 -7.33
N GLY A 159 10.08 10.02 -6.52
CA GLY A 159 10.66 8.76 -6.97
C GLY A 159 9.62 7.80 -7.53
N ALA A 160 8.45 7.68 -6.88
CA ALA A 160 7.34 6.89 -7.38
C ALA A 160 6.77 7.42 -8.70
N ILE A 161 6.61 8.74 -8.83
CA ILE A 161 6.16 9.39 -10.08
C ILE A 161 7.20 9.20 -11.19
N PHE A 162 8.49 9.37 -10.88
CA PHE A 162 9.58 9.13 -11.80
C PHE A 162 9.62 7.67 -12.24
N TRP A 163 9.46 6.73 -11.31
CA TRP A 163 9.39 5.29 -11.61
C TRP A 163 8.20 4.98 -12.52
N TYR A 164 7.03 5.52 -12.22
CA TYR A 164 5.85 5.39 -13.07
C TYR A 164 6.10 5.94 -14.49
N PHE A 165 6.70 7.12 -14.61
CA PHE A 165 6.99 7.74 -15.90
C PHE A 165 8.09 6.98 -16.66
N PHE A 166 9.11 6.50 -15.97
CA PHE A 166 10.17 5.65 -16.51
C PHE A 166 9.61 4.33 -17.04
N MET A 167 8.68 3.71 -16.31
CA MET A 167 7.98 2.51 -16.78
C MET A 167 7.07 2.79 -17.97
N ASN A 168 6.38 3.93 -18.00
CA ASN A 168 5.60 4.36 -19.16
C ASN A 168 6.49 4.63 -20.39
N TYR A 169 7.71 5.15 -20.17
CA TYR A 169 8.71 5.32 -21.22
C TYR A 169 9.25 3.98 -21.73
N CYS A 170 9.50 3.01 -20.84
CA CYS A 170 9.85 1.63 -21.21
C CYS A 170 8.72 0.90 -21.95
N LYS A 171 7.44 1.21 -21.63
CA LYS A 171 6.26 0.75 -22.38
C LYS A 171 6.23 1.34 -23.80
N SER A 172 6.54 2.63 -23.94
CA SER A 172 6.62 3.30 -25.25
C SER A 172 7.75 2.75 -26.15
N LYS A 173 8.87 2.33 -25.56
CA LYS A 173 10.03 1.76 -26.28
C LYS A 173 9.89 0.25 -26.59
N LYS A 174 8.80 -0.42 -26.20
CA LYS A 174 8.57 -1.88 -26.36
C LYS A 174 9.72 -2.77 -25.82
N TRP A 175 10.44 -2.31 -24.80
CA TRP A 175 11.60 -3.03 -24.28
C TRP A 175 11.25 -4.27 -23.45
N PHE A 176 10.04 -4.31 -22.87
CA PHE A 176 9.54 -5.44 -22.09
C PHE A 176 8.10 -5.77 -22.49
N ALA A 177 7.75 -7.06 -22.50
CA ALA A 177 6.38 -7.49 -22.68
C ALA A 177 5.58 -7.10 -21.43
N PHE A 178 4.58 -6.23 -21.59
CA PHE A 178 3.57 -5.96 -20.57
C PHE A 178 2.39 -6.90 -20.80
N ALA A 179 1.64 -7.26 -19.75
CA ALA A 179 0.34 -7.90 -19.93
C ALA A 179 -0.54 -6.91 -20.70
N ASN A 180 -1.08 -7.33 -21.85
CA ASN A 180 -2.03 -6.51 -22.58
C ASN A 180 -3.26 -6.39 -21.69
N GLY A 181 -3.59 -5.16 -21.27
CA GLY A 181 -4.87 -4.87 -20.62
C GLY A 181 -6.07 -5.13 -21.55
N ASP A 182 -5.81 -5.38 -22.83
CA ASP A 182 -6.81 -5.62 -23.87
C ASP A 182 -7.59 -6.93 -23.68
N GLU A 183 -7.11 -7.89 -22.88
CA GLU A 183 -7.87 -9.12 -22.60
C GLU A 183 -8.93 -8.93 -21.49
N ILE A 184 -8.76 -7.95 -20.59
CA ILE A 184 -9.71 -7.70 -19.49
C ILE A 184 -10.92 -6.88 -19.96
N GLU A 185 -10.71 -5.93 -20.89
CA GLU A 185 -11.83 -5.19 -21.51
C GLU A 185 -12.72 -6.10 -22.38
N GLY A 186 -12.15 -7.15 -22.98
CA GLY A 186 -12.90 -8.10 -23.81
C GLY A 186 -13.80 -9.06 -23.02
N GLU A 187 -13.41 -9.49 -21.82
CA GLU A 187 -14.24 -10.40 -21.01
C GLU A 187 -15.43 -9.68 -20.34
N GLU A 188 -15.30 -8.39 -20.00
CA GLU A 188 -16.42 -7.59 -19.49
C GLU A 188 -17.46 -7.27 -20.58
N GLU A 189 -17.06 -7.05 -21.84
CA GLU A 189 -18.01 -6.86 -22.96
C GLU A 189 -18.72 -8.17 -23.37
N VAL A 190 -18.03 -9.31 -23.32
CA VAL A 190 -18.62 -10.62 -23.68
C VAL A 190 -19.57 -11.14 -22.60
N SER A 191 -19.36 -10.81 -21.32
CA SER A 191 -20.30 -11.18 -20.24
C SER A 191 -21.49 -10.22 -20.10
N ALA A 192 -21.46 -9.06 -20.77
CA ALA A 192 -22.53 -8.07 -20.79
C ALA A 192 -23.42 -8.13 -22.06
N SER A 193 -23.16 -9.08 -22.96
CA SER A 193 -23.93 -9.34 -24.18
C SER A 193 -24.86 -10.55 -24.05
#